data_AF-A0A0F8WZH0-F1
#
_entry.id   AF-A0A0F8WZH0-F1
#
_cell.length_a   1.000
_cell.length_b   1.000
_cell.length_c   1.000
_cell.angle_alpha   90.00
_cell.angle_beta   90.00
_cell.angle_gamma   90.00
#
_symmetry.space_group_name_H-M   'P 1'
#
loop_
_entity.id
_entity.type
_entity.pdbx_description
1 polymer ?
#
loop_
_entity_poly.entity_id
_entity_poly.type
_entity_poly.pdbx_seq_one_letter_code
_entity_poly.pdbx_strand_id
1 'polypeptide(L)'
;FKPVSARVGNLNVTVQGKPLSVLVTTLDDKPVQKITFTPDGKMSFALDDQPVLGLGEGGPKQTGDSWRTDKIELDRRGRLHPMTPWYGTGTYGSYNPVPLMVGTAGWGLFIPTPWGAIDLSDSETGKFIPADPIPPGTVVSRGQQRRGRIGMPPPEYFTAGLYDVFVFDAQDPAALMKDISTISGQAVLPPKWVLGYQQSHRTVRDESQMLEVVDTFREKQIPLDSVCYLGTGFCPSGWNKKQPSFEFNPGVFKRDPKEVLADMHKRNVKVMMHVIPWDRDRLETIQGTIPPKPGEKLDNTHIQNYWNQHNALVDAGVDAWWPDEGDWFNFHERMKRHELYYTGPLS
;
A
#
# COMPACT_ATOMS: atom_id res chain seq x y z
N PHE A 1 4.97 -37.79 7.87
CA PHE A 1 3.81 -38.13 8.72
C PHE A 1 2.73 -38.76 7.85
N LYS A 2 1.77 -39.51 8.44
CA LYS A 2 0.58 -39.98 7.71
C LYS A 2 -0.30 -38.78 7.34
N PRO A 3 -1.03 -38.79 6.21
CA PRO A 3 -1.96 -37.71 5.88
C PRO A 3 -2.90 -37.40 7.04
N VAL A 4 -3.11 -36.11 7.29
CA VAL A 4 -4.05 -35.61 8.30
C VAL A 4 -5.14 -34.84 7.56
N SER A 5 -6.38 -35.23 7.75
CA SER A 5 -7.54 -34.57 7.16
C SER A 5 -8.43 -34.00 8.25
N ALA A 6 -8.92 -32.78 8.04
CA ALA A 6 -9.85 -32.13 8.93
C ALA A 6 -10.81 -31.25 8.15
N ARG A 7 -12.01 -31.07 8.69
CA ARG A 7 -12.94 -30.04 8.24
C ARG A 7 -12.54 -28.70 8.86
N VAL A 8 -12.40 -27.68 8.03
CA VAL A 8 -12.08 -26.30 8.44
C VAL A 8 -13.17 -25.39 7.87
N GLY A 9 -14.13 -25.01 8.71
CA GLY A 9 -15.32 -24.27 8.27
C GLY A 9 -16.12 -25.03 7.22
N ASN A 10 -16.18 -24.48 6.00
CA ASN A 10 -16.87 -25.06 4.85
C ASN A 10 -15.92 -25.76 3.86
N LEU A 11 -14.70 -26.08 4.29
CA LEU A 11 -13.69 -26.73 3.48
C LEU A 11 -13.23 -28.04 4.13
N ASN A 12 -12.83 -28.98 3.29
CA ASN A 12 -12.08 -30.16 3.68
C ASN A 12 -10.60 -29.88 3.38
N VAL A 13 -9.74 -30.04 4.39
CA VAL A 13 -8.29 -29.78 4.28
C VAL A 13 -7.53 -31.05 4.60
N THR A 14 -6.65 -31.46 3.69
CA THR A 14 -5.77 -32.61 3.88
C THR A 14 -4.31 -32.20 3.74
N VAL A 15 -3.52 -32.47 4.78
CA VAL A 15 -2.08 -32.24 4.82
C VAL A 15 -1.34 -33.56 4.62
N GLN A 16 -0.40 -33.61 3.69
CA GLN A 16 0.39 -34.79 3.35
C GLN A 16 1.88 -34.46 3.42
N GLY A 17 2.74 -35.46 3.68
CA GLY A 17 4.16 -35.21 3.99
C GLY A 17 5.20 -35.61 2.94
N LYS A 18 4.81 -36.17 1.79
CA LYS A 18 5.75 -36.62 0.73
C LYS A 18 5.16 -36.44 -0.69
N PRO A 19 5.35 -35.27 -1.33
CA PRO A 19 5.91 -34.03 -0.79
C PRO A 19 4.97 -33.39 0.26
N LEU A 20 5.48 -32.40 1.01
CA LEU A 20 4.63 -31.61 1.91
C LEU A 20 3.59 -30.88 1.05
N SER A 21 2.32 -31.23 1.19
CA SER A 21 1.25 -30.62 0.42
C SER A 21 -0.02 -30.43 1.24
N VAL A 22 -0.79 -29.42 0.85
CA VAL A 22 -2.09 -29.10 1.42
C VAL A 22 -3.10 -29.16 0.27
N LEU A 23 -4.03 -30.10 0.36
CA LEU A 23 -5.17 -30.22 -0.54
C LEU A 23 -6.39 -29.60 0.13
N VAL A 24 -7.02 -28.66 -0.56
CA VAL A 24 -8.25 -27.99 -0.12
C VAL A 24 -9.35 -28.32 -1.10
N THR A 25 -10.45 -28.86 -0.58
CA THR A 25 -11.67 -29.13 -1.34
C THR A 25 -12.88 -28.53 -0.65
N THR A 26 -13.97 -28.35 -1.40
CA THR A 26 -15.29 -28.05 -0.84
C THR A 26 -15.81 -29.26 -0.05
N LEU A 27 -16.93 -29.09 0.67
CA LEU A 27 -17.57 -30.20 1.41
C LEU A 27 -18.08 -31.33 0.52
N ASP A 28 -18.35 -31.06 -0.76
CA ASP A 28 -18.71 -32.03 -1.80
C ASP A 28 -17.49 -32.53 -2.61
N ASP A 29 -16.28 -32.39 -2.05
CA ASP A 29 -15.01 -32.88 -2.59
C ASP A 29 -14.58 -32.29 -3.94
N LYS A 30 -15.11 -31.12 -4.32
CA LYS A 30 -14.60 -30.39 -5.49
C LYS A 30 -13.26 -29.72 -5.14
N PRO A 31 -12.25 -29.78 -6.03
CA PRO A 31 -10.96 -29.15 -5.78
C PRO A 31 -11.09 -27.63 -5.71
N VAL A 32 -10.57 -27.03 -4.63
CA VAL A 32 -10.40 -25.58 -4.52
C VAL A 32 -8.96 -25.22 -4.86
N GLN A 33 -7.99 -25.83 -4.17
CA GLN A 33 -6.58 -25.59 -4.44
C GLN A 33 -5.70 -26.72 -3.90
N LYS A 34 -4.56 -26.94 -4.54
CA LYS A 34 -3.50 -27.83 -4.07
C LYS A 34 -2.20 -27.07 -3.97
N ILE A 35 -1.68 -26.97 -2.76
CA ILE A 35 -0.40 -26.29 -2.47
C ILE A 35 0.66 -27.36 -2.19
N THR A 36 1.85 -27.21 -2.75
CA THR A 36 2.99 -28.08 -2.49
C THR A 36 4.22 -27.27 -2.11
N PHE A 37 4.91 -27.69 -1.05
CA PHE A 37 6.14 -27.05 -0.57
C PHE A 37 7.34 -27.90 -0.96
N THR A 38 8.36 -27.25 -1.51
CA THR A 38 9.61 -27.90 -1.91
C THR A 38 10.72 -27.66 -0.88
N PRO A 39 11.72 -28.55 -0.77
CA PRO A 39 12.81 -28.41 0.21
C PRO A 39 13.66 -27.14 0.05
N ASP A 40 13.70 -26.56 -1.15
CA ASP A 40 14.36 -25.27 -1.43
C ASP A 40 13.51 -24.06 -0.97
N GLY A 41 12.43 -24.31 -0.24
CA GLY A 41 11.58 -23.30 0.35
C GLY A 41 10.57 -22.70 -0.60
N LYS A 42 10.47 -23.11 -1.88
CA LYS A 42 9.43 -22.63 -2.79
C LYS A 42 8.08 -23.28 -2.47
N MET A 43 7.02 -22.61 -2.90
CA MET A 43 5.66 -23.11 -2.82
C MET A 43 5.07 -23.13 -4.24
N SER A 44 4.43 -24.23 -4.63
CA SER A 44 3.67 -24.30 -5.88
C SER A 44 2.19 -24.49 -5.63
N PHE A 45 1.38 -24.06 -6.58
CA PHE A 45 -0.07 -24.17 -6.55
C PHE A 45 -0.62 -24.50 -7.94
N ALA A 46 -1.78 -25.13 -8.00
CA ALA A 46 -2.41 -25.50 -9.25
C ALA A 46 -2.97 -24.26 -9.96
N LEU A 47 -2.74 -24.22 -11.28
CA LEU A 47 -3.40 -23.34 -12.22
C LEU A 47 -4.30 -24.17 -13.13
N ASP A 48 -5.17 -23.47 -13.84
CA ASP A 48 -6.09 -23.99 -14.83
C ASP A 48 -5.90 -23.22 -16.14
N ASP A 49 -6.82 -23.28 -17.10
CA ASP A 49 -6.78 -22.53 -18.36
C ASP A 49 -7.49 -21.16 -18.27
N GLN A 50 -7.94 -20.76 -17.07
CA GLN A 50 -8.65 -19.51 -16.82
C GLN A 50 -7.71 -18.38 -16.34
N PRO A 51 -8.13 -17.11 -16.46
CA PRO A 51 -7.38 -15.97 -15.96
C PRO A 51 -7.05 -16.02 -14.46
N VAL A 52 -5.90 -15.43 -14.10
CA VAL A 52 -5.54 -15.12 -12.70
C VAL A 52 -5.51 -13.61 -12.52
N LEU A 53 -6.35 -13.09 -11.64
CA LEU A 53 -6.47 -11.67 -11.32
C LEU A 53 -5.71 -11.33 -10.02
N GLY A 54 -5.54 -10.03 -9.76
CA GLY A 54 -4.99 -9.51 -8.50
C GLY A 54 -3.55 -9.01 -8.63
N LEU A 55 -2.73 -9.34 -7.63
CA LEU A 55 -1.34 -8.90 -7.45
C LEU A 55 -1.14 -7.42 -7.12
N GLY A 56 -2.21 -6.71 -6.77
CA GLY A 56 -2.19 -5.29 -6.43
C GLY A 56 -2.20 -4.36 -7.64
N GLU A 57 -1.81 -3.11 -7.41
CA GLU A 57 -1.74 -2.09 -8.46
C GLU A 57 -0.55 -2.37 -9.37
N GLY A 58 -0.80 -2.36 -10.68
CA GLY A 58 0.25 -2.52 -11.67
C GLY A 58 -0.30 -2.58 -13.08
N GLY A 59 0.34 -1.86 -14.00
CA GLY A 59 0.07 -1.94 -15.43
C GLY A 59 0.64 -3.20 -16.10
N PRO A 60 0.32 -3.43 -17.39
CA PRO A 60 1.04 -4.39 -18.21
C PRO A 60 2.54 -4.18 -18.14
N LYS A 61 3.27 -5.27 -18.32
CA LYS A 61 4.68 -5.21 -18.62
C LYS A 61 4.86 -4.45 -19.94
N GLN A 62 5.60 -3.35 -19.91
CA GLN A 62 5.89 -2.62 -21.13
C GLN A 62 6.72 -3.50 -22.08
N THR A 63 6.20 -3.74 -23.29
CA THR A 63 6.86 -4.59 -24.30
C THR A 63 7.34 -3.83 -25.53
N GLY A 64 6.94 -2.57 -25.68
CA GLY A 64 7.36 -1.68 -26.77
C GLY A 64 7.71 -0.27 -26.31
N ASP A 65 7.89 0.65 -27.27
CA ASP A 65 8.35 2.02 -27.01
C ASP A 65 7.34 2.86 -26.23
N SER A 66 6.05 2.57 -26.42
CA SER A 66 4.97 3.31 -25.81
C SER A 66 4.01 2.38 -25.10
N TRP A 67 3.83 2.73 -23.87
CA TRP A 67 2.87 2.17 -22.98
C TRP A 67 1.44 2.27 -23.54
N ARG A 68 1.10 3.36 -24.24
CA ARG A 68 -0.25 3.56 -24.80
C ARG A 68 -0.70 2.47 -25.78
N THR A 69 0.24 1.68 -26.28
CA THR A 69 -0.02 0.57 -27.20
C THR A 69 0.11 -0.81 -26.56
N ASP A 70 0.55 -0.91 -25.30
CA ASP A 70 0.56 -2.18 -24.58
C ASP A 70 -0.87 -2.63 -24.29
N LYS A 71 -1.10 -3.95 -24.37
CA LYS A 71 -2.39 -4.54 -24.03
C LYS A 71 -2.67 -4.35 -22.54
N ILE A 72 -3.92 -4.04 -22.18
CA ILE A 72 -4.35 -4.06 -20.79
C ILE A 72 -4.15 -5.47 -20.23
N GLU A 73 -3.49 -5.58 -19.07
CA GLU A 73 -3.19 -6.85 -18.41
C GLU A 73 -4.04 -6.98 -17.14
N LEU A 74 -5.20 -7.61 -17.29
CA LEU A 74 -6.00 -8.07 -16.14
C LEU A 74 -5.63 -9.50 -15.74
N ASP A 75 -5.46 -10.37 -16.73
CA ASP A 75 -4.89 -11.70 -16.53
C ASP A 75 -3.39 -11.59 -16.29
N ARG A 76 -2.96 -12.00 -15.10
CA ARG A 76 -1.56 -11.95 -14.65
C ARG A 76 -0.76 -13.16 -15.10
N ARG A 77 -1.35 -14.14 -15.79
CA ARG A 77 -0.62 -15.33 -16.25
C ARG A 77 0.46 -15.01 -17.29
N GLY A 78 1.37 -15.96 -17.50
CA GLY A 78 2.39 -15.93 -18.54
C GLY A 78 3.72 -15.29 -18.13
N ARG A 79 3.88 -14.86 -16.87
CA ARG A 79 5.16 -14.26 -16.40
C ARG A 79 5.37 -14.31 -14.89
N LEU A 80 6.60 -13.96 -14.52
CA LEU A 80 7.02 -13.64 -13.16
C LEU A 80 6.57 -12.23 -12.76
N HIS A 81 6.07 -12.11 -11.54
CA HIS A 81 5.71 -10.88 -10.84
C HIS A 81 6.54 -10.75 -9.56
N PRO A 82 7.60 -9.95 -9.57
CA PRO A 82 8.29 -9.58 -8.34
C PRO A 82 7.31 -8.81 -7.45
N MET A 83 7.08 -9.22 -6.19
CA MET A 83 6.25 -8.44 -5.25
C MET A 83 7.05 -7.27 -4.69
N THR A 84 7.74 -6.52 -5.54
CA THR A 84 8.63 -5.43 -5.16
C THR A 84 7.98 -4.12 -5.55
N PRO A 85 7.64 -3.23 -4.60
CA PRO A 85 7.08 -1.94 -4.94
C PRO A 85 8.05 -1.16 -5.84
N TRP A 86 7.53 -0.43 -6.81
CA TRP A 86 8.38 0.25 -7.79
C TRP A 86 7.68 1.44 -8.43
N TYR A 87 8.45 2.50 -8.72
CA TYR A 87 8.01 3.62 -9.54
C TYR A 87 9.00 3.81 -10.69
N GLY A 88 8.55 3.70 -11.94
CA GLY A 88 9.39 3.87 -13.13
C GLY A 88 8.74 3.44 -14.44
N THR A 89 9.43 3.62 -15.56
CA THR A 89 8.84 3.55 -16.91
C THR A 89 8.30 2.18 -17.34
N GLY A 90 8.72 1.07 -16.69
CA GLY A 90 8.34 -0.30 -17.08
C GLY A 90 7.00 -0.80 -16.55
N THR A 91 6.27 0.03 -15.80
CA THR A 91 4.94 -0.28 -15.26
C THR A 91 4.16 1.04 -15.17
N TYR A 92 2.85 1.05 -15.45
CA TYR A 92 2.06 2.27 -15.27
C TYR A 92 2.08 2.75 -13.83
N GLY A 93 2.61 3.96 -13.61
CA GLY A 93 2.57 4.59 -12.30
C GLY A 93 3.39 3.84 -11.26
N SER A 94 2.91 3.87 -10.02
CA SER A 94 3.47 3.08 -8.93
C SER A 94 2.95 1.65 -9.00
N TYR A 95 3.84 0.69 -8.87
CA TYR A 95 3.51 -0.70 -8.62
C TYR A 95 3.41 -0.91 -7.11
N ASN A 96 2.21 -1.24 -6.64
CA ASN A 96 1.95 -1.54 -5.23
C ASN A 96 1.52 -3.00 -5.08
N PRO A 97 2.47 -3.92 -4.82
CA PRO A 97 2.20 -5.34 -4.79
C PRO A 97 1.32 -5.71 -3.60
N VAL A 98 0.28 -6.49 -3.90
CA VAL A 98 -0.53 -7.19 -2.90
C VAL A 98 -0.50 -8.66 -3.29
N PRO A 99 0.10 -9.57 -2.49
CA PRO A 99 0.25 -10.99 -2.86
C PRO A 99 -1.06 -11.79 -2.73
N LEU A 100 -2.16 -11.22 -3.24
CA LEU A 100 -3.49 -11.79 -3.37
C LEU A 100 -3.74 -12.11 -4.84
N MET A 101 -4.09 -13.36 -5.12
CA MET A 101 -4.46 -13.86 -6.43
C MET A 101 -5.87 -14.42 -6.39
N VAL A 102 -6.59 -14.24 -7.49
CA VAL A 102 -7.92 -14.83 -7.69
C VAL A 102 -7.94 -15.51 -9.04
N GLY A 103 -7.97 -16.84 -9.05
CA GLY A 103 -8.21 -17.61 -10.27
C GLY A 103 -9.69 -17.60 -10.59
N THR A 104 -10.05 -17.22 -11.82
CA THR A 104 -11.46 -17.06 -12.20
C THR A 104 -12.22 -18.39 -12.33
N ALA A 105 -11.54 -19.52 -12.18
CA ALA A 105 -12.15 -20.84 -11.97
C ALA A 105 -12.75 -21.03 -10.56
N GLY A 106 -12.55 -20.08 -9.63
CA GLY A 106 -13.18 -20.09 -8.31
C GLY A 106 -12.25 -20.39 -7.14
N TRP A 107 -10.96 -20.05 -7.24
CA TRP A 107 -10.02 -20.16 -6.12
C TRP A 107 -9.32 -18.83 -5.83
N GLY A 108 -8.96 -18.59 -4.56
CA GLY A 108 -8.15 -17.45 -4.15
C GLY A 108 -6.97 -17.85 -3.29
N LEU A 109 -5.86 -17.12 -3.41
CA LEU A 109 -4.66 -17.30 -2.59
C LEU A 109 -4.14 -15.95 -2.12
N PHE A 110 -3.87 -15.81 -0.82
CA PHE A 110 -3.17 -14.66 -0.24
C PHE A 110 -1.94 -15.13 0.55
N ILE A 111 -0.76 -14.62 0.18
CA ILE A 111 0.54 -15.06 0.71
C ILE A 111 1.28 -13.86 1.31
N PRO A 112 0.91 -13.37 2.51
CA PRO A 112 1.56 -12.21 3.12
C PRO A 112 2.95 -12.49 3.66
N THR A 113 3.31 -13.75 3.93
CA THR A 113 4.62 -14.14 4.47
C THR A 113 5.05 -15.51 3.94
N PRO A 114 6.31 -15.68 3.49
CA PRO A 114 7.35 -14.65 3.42
C PRO A 114 7.14 -13.67 2.26
N TRP A 115 7.98 -12.64 2.16
CA TRP A 115 8.02 -11.76 0.99
C TRP A 115 8.70 -12.47 -0.19
N GLY A 116 8.32 -12.19 -1.44
CA GLY A 116 8.85 -12.93 -2.57
C GLY A 116 8.35 -12.50 -3.95
N ALA A 117 8.39 -13.43 -4.88
CA ALA A 117 7.86 -13.27 -6.24
C ALA A 117 6.86 -14.38 -6.57
N ILE A 118 5.95 -14.07 -7.47
CA ILE A 118 4.91 -15.00 -7.95
C ILE A 118 5.18 -15.27 -9.43
N ASP A 119 5.49 -16.51 -9.77
CA ASP A 119 5.70 -16.98 -11.14
C ASP A 119 4.46 -17.69 -11.66
N LEU A 120 3.85 -17.10 -12.69
CA LEU A 120 2.69 -17.63 -13.41
C LEU A 120 3.04 -17.96 -14.86
N SER A 121 4.32 -18.17 -15.18
CA SER A 121 4.76 -18.43 -16.55
C SER A 121 4.38 -19.83 -17.06
N ASP A 122 4.20 -20.80 -16.17
CA ASP A 122 3.76 -22.14 -16.50
C ASP A 122 2.23 -22.22 -16.65
N SER A 123 1.75 -23.08 -17.53
CA SER A 123 0.32 -23.19 -17.83
C SER A 123 -0.48 -23.92 -16.75
N GLU A 124 0.15 -24.80 -15.97
CA GLU A 124 -0.52 -25.70 -15.02
C GLU A 124 -0.12 -25.44 -13.57
N THR A 125 1.04 -24.80 -13.33
CA THR A 125 1.61 -24.64 -12.00
C THR A 125 2.12 -23.23 -11.73
N GLY A 126 1.46 -22.52 -10.82
CA GLY A 126 1.97 -21.29 -10.27
C GLY A 126 3.02 -21.56 -9.19
N LYS A 127 4.00 -20.67 -9.04
CA LYS A 127 5.04 -20.80 -8.02
C LYS A 127 5.20 -19.50 -7.25
N PHE A 128 5.24 -19.61 -5.94
CA PHE A 128 5.75 -18.57 -5.08
C PHE A 128 7.23 -18.86 -4.76
N ILE A 129 8.06 -17.84 -4.95
CA ILE A 129 9.51 -17.88 -4.75
C ILE A 129 9.86 -16.89 -3.64
N PRO A 130 10.21 -17.36 -2.42
CA PRO A 130 10.65 -16.47 -1.35
C PRO A 130 11.83 -15.60 -1.77
N ALA A 131 11.85 -14.36 -1.31
CA ALA A 131 13.02 -13.49 -1.41
C ALA A 131 14.07 -13.89 -0.37
N ASP A 132 15.34 -13.68 -0.71
CA ASP A 132 16.43 -13.85 0.25
C ASP A 132 16.33 -12.81 1.37
N PRO A 133 16.26 -13.21 2.65
CA PRO A 133 16.12 -12.26 3.76
C PRO A 133 17.26 -11.24 3.83
N ILE A 134 16.95 -10.05 4.34
CA ILE A 134 17.98 -9.04 4.63
C ILE A 134 18.88 -9.59 5.78
N PRO A 135 20.22 -9.61 5.63
CA PRO A 135 21.09 -10.06 6.72
C PRO A 135 20.99 -9.15 7.96
N PRO A 136 20.96 -9.69 9.19
CA PRO A 136 21.01 -8.91 10.41
C PRO A 136 22.20 -7.94 10.44
N GLY A 137 21.99 -6.72 10.97
CA GLY A 137 23.01 -5.67 11.01
C GLY A 137 23.17 -4.86 9.71
N THR A 138 22.41 -5.19 8.66
CA THR A 138 22.38 -4.37 7.44
C THR A 138 21.62 -3.08 7.70
N VAL A 139 22.29 -1.93 7.56
CA VAL A 139 21.60 -0.63 7.49
C VAL A 139 20.80 -0.60 6.18
N VAL A 140 19.50 -0.30 6.27
CA VAL A 140 18.61 -0.17 5.12
C VAL A 140 18.39 1.32 4.85
N SER A 141 19.17 1.87 3.93
CA SER A 141 18.97 3.24 3.41
C SER A 141 18.22 3.22 2.08
N ARG A 142 17.63 4.36 1.70
CA ARG A 142 17.01 4.56 0.38
C ARG A 142 17.94 4.20 -0.78
N GLY A 143 19.24 4.49 -0.66
CA GLY A 143 20.25 4.13 -1.66
C GLY A 143 20.47 2.62 -1.80
N GLN A 144 20.38 1.87 -0.70
CA GLN A 144 20.56 0.41 -0.68
C GLN A 144 19.30 -0.36 -1.08
N GLN A 145 18.12 0.17 -0.77
CA GLN A 145 16.85 -0.45 -1.20
C GLN A 145 16.76 -0.56 -2.73
N ARG A 146 17.36 0.38 -3.49
CA ARG A 146 17.44 0.31 -4.96
C ARG A 146 18.16 -0.92 -5.51
N ARG A 147 18.92 -1.69 -4.71
CA ARG A 147 19.61 -2.92 -5.13
C ARG A 147 18.75 -4.19 -4.90
N GLY A 148 17.50 -4.18 -5.36
CA GLY A 148 16.62 -5.35 -5.32
C GLY A 148 16.02 -5.69 -3.94
N ARG A 149 16.00 -4.72 -3.01
CA ARG A 149 15.50 -4.90 -1.63
C ARG A 149 14.36 -3.95 -1.28
N ILE A 150 13.77 -3.28 -2.27
CA ILE A 150 12.67 -2.33 -2.08
C ILE A 150 11.48 -3.07 -1.46
N GLY A 151 10.88 -2.47 -0.43
CA GLY A 151 9.70 -3.02 0.23
C GLY A 151 9.95 -4.28 1.07
N MET A 152 11.19 -4.79 1.14
CA MET A 152 11.50 -5.95 1.98
C MET A 152 11.40 -5.60 3.47
N PRO A 153 10.80 -6.47 4.29
CA PRO A 153 10.71 -6.24 5.72
C PRO A 153 12.11 -6.26 6.38
N PRO A 154 12.29 -5.58 7.53
CA PRO A 154 13.53 -5.66 8.29
C PRO A 154 13.87 -7.10 8.72
N PRO A 155 15.17 -7.42 8.94
CA PRO A 155 15.60 -8.78 9.30
C PRO A 155 14.85 -9.40 10.49
N GLU A 156 14.48 -8.60 11.48
CA GLU A 156 13.78 -9.02 12.70
C GLU A 156 12.34 -9.49 12.48
N TYR A 157 11.74 -9.14 11.33
CA TYR A 157 10.41 -9.63 10.95
C TYR A 157 10.46 -10.95 10.18
N PHE A 158 11.67 -11.43 9.82
CA PHE A 158 11.82 -12.71 9.14
C PHE A 158 11.87 -13.88 10.13
N THR A 159 10.96 -14.83 9.96
CA THR A 159 10.98 -16.11 10.68
C THR A 159 11.29 -17.23 9.69
N ALA A 160 12.43 -17.92 9.89
CA ALA A 160 12.87 -18.97 8.99
C ALA A 160 11.83 -20.13 8.91
N GLY A 161 11.42 -20.46 7.69
CA GLY A 161 10.46 -21.53 7.42
C GLY A 161 8.99 -21.17 7.67
N LEU A 162 8.69 -19.95 8.11
CA LEU A 162 7.30 -19.49 8.28
C LEU A 162 6.65 -19.19 6.93
N TYR A 163 5.44 -19.67 6.75
CA TYR A 163 4.55 -19.40 5.64
C TYR A 163 3.17 -19.08 6.18
N ASP A 164 2.66 -17.89 5.84
CA ASP A 164 1.27 -17.53 6.03
C ASP A 164 0.59 -17.60 4.65
N VAL A 165 -0.32 -18.56 4.51
CA VAL A 165 -1.05 -18.80 3.26
C VAL A 165 -2.53 -18.93 3.55
N PHE A 166 -3.32 -18.03 2.98
CA PHE A 166 -4.77 -18.04 3.05
C PHE A 166 -5.31 -18.59 1.73
N VAL A 167 -6.20 -19.57 1.83
CA VAL A 167 -6.90 -20.18 0.69
C VAL A 167 -8.37 -19.80 0.77
N PHE A 168 -8.91 -19.32 -0.34
CA PHE A 168 -10.31 -18.94 -0.44
C PHE A 168 -11.03 -19.82 -1.46
N ASP A 169 -12.25 -20.23 -1.13
CA ASP A 169 -13.23 -20.60 -2.14
C ASP A 169 -13.76 -19.30 -2.77
N ALA A 170 -13.44 -19.09 -4.03
CA ALA A 170 -13.75 -17.85 -4.76
C ALA A 170 -14.86 -18.06 -5.79
N GLN A 171 -15.67 -19.12 -5.67
CA GLN A 171 -16.81 -19.35 -6.56
C GLN A 171 -17.87 -18.24 -6.49
N ASP A 172 -18.01 -17.59 -5.34
CA ASP A 172 -18.81 -16.38 -5.15
C ASP A 172 -17.88 -15.17 -4.91
N PRO A 173 -17.72 -14.27 -5.90
CA PRO A 173 -16.88 -13.08 -5.74
C PRO A 173 -17.29 -12.16 -4.59
N ALA A 174 -18.58 -12.05 -4.27
CA ALA A 174 -19.04 -11.21 -3.17
C ALA A 174 -18.65 -11.81 -1.81
N ALA A 175 -18.77 -13.13 -1.67
CA ALA A 175 -18.30 -13.84 -0.49
C ALA A 175 -16.77 -13.73 -0.34
N LEU A 176 -16.02 -13.92 -1.43
CA LEU A 176 -14.57 -13.75 -1.46
C LEU A 176 -14.16 -12.35 -0.94
N MET A 177 -14.77 -11.29 -1.46
CA MET A 177 -14.42 -9.93 -1.05
C MET A 177 -14.75 -9.67 0.44
N LYS A 178 -15.79 -10.30 0.97
CA LYS A 178 -16.11 -10.27 2.41
C LYS A 178 -15.06 -11.00 3.24
N ASP A 179 -14.60 -12.17 2.79
CA ASP A 179 -13.57 -12.95 3.48
C ASP A 179 -12.23 -12.21 3.50
N ILE A 180 -11.82 -11.64 2.35
CA ILE A 180 -10.64 -10.78 2.26
C ILE A 180 -10.76 -9.63 3.27
N SER A 181 -11.88 -8.90 3.25
CA SER A 181 -12.11 -7.79 4.18
C SER A 181 -12.09 -8.22 5.65
N THR A 182 -12.46 -9.46 5.96
CA THR A 182 -12.45 -9.98 7.33
C THR A 182 -11.02 -10.22 7.81
N ILE A 183 -10.15 -10.74 6.94
CA ILE A 183 -8.76 -11.06 7.32
C ILE A 183 -7.82 -9.86 7.21
N SER A 184 -8.05 -8.93 6.28
CA SER A 184 -7.16 -7.79 6.01
C SER A 184 -7.62 -6.50 6.70
N GLY A 185 -8.81 -6.52 7.32
CA GLY A 185 -9.47 -5.34 7.83
C GLY A 185 -10.42 -4.71 6.81
N GLN A 186 -11.49 -4.10 7.32
CA GLN A 186 -12.49 -3.42 6.50
C GLN A 186 -11.92 -2.12 5.93
N ALA A 187 -12.26 -1.82 4.69
CA ALA A 187 -11.98 -0.51 4.12
C ALA A 187 -12.70 0.57 4.94
N VAL A 188 -11.95 1.58 5.39
CA VAL A 188 -12.52 2.71 6.11
C VAL A 188 -13.43 3.51 5.18
N LEU A 189 -14.58 3.94 5.68
CA LEU A 189 -15.45 4.85 4.94
C LEU A 189 -14.80 6.25 4.95
N PRO A 190 -14.35 6.79 3.81
CA PRO A 190 -13.74 8.11 3.80
C PRO A 190 -14.79 9.19 4.12
N PRO A 191 -14.36 10.36 4.61
CA PRO A 191 -15.25 11.52 4.71
C PRO A 191 -15.92 11.82 3.37
N LYS A 192 -17.21 12.18 3.39
CA LYS A 192 -18.02 12.38 2.18
C LYS A 192 -17.38 13.30 1.14
N TRP A 193 -16.69 14.36 1.58
CA TRP A 193 -16.04 15.34 0.71
C TRP A 193 -14.93 14.74 -0.17
N VAL A 194 -14.31 13.63 0.25
CA VAL A 194 -13.26 12.94 -0.53
C VAL A 194 -13.81 12.38 -1.85
N LEU A 195 -15.11 12.08 -1.91
CA LEU A 195 -15.80 11.61 -3.11
C LEU A 195 -16.13 12.74 -4.11
N GLY A 196 -15.89 13.98 -3.71
CA GLY A 196 -16.07 15.16 -4.55
C GLY A 196 -14.85 15.47 -5.43
N TYR A 197 -14.93 16.57 -6.18
CA TYR A 197 -13.83 16.98 -7.05
C TYR A 197 -12.67 17.55 -6.23
N GLN A 198 -11.45 17.10 -6.54
CA GLN A 198 -10.22 17.51 -5.87
C GLN A 198 -9.29 18.23 -6.86
N GLN A 199 -8.95 19.49 -6.59
CA GLN A 199 -8.02 20.25 -7.43
C GLN A 199 -6.61 20.23 -6.84
N SER A 200 -5.65 19.72 -7.60
CA SER A 200 -4.23 19.77 -7.23
C SER A 200 -3.52 20.94 -7.92
N HIS A 201 -2.68 21.68 -7.20
CA HIS A 201 -1.83 22.72 -7.77
C HIS A 201 -0.37 22.49 -7.39
N ARG A 202 0.49 22.30 -8.41
CA ARG A 202 1.89 21.90 -8.20
C ARG A 202 2.76 23.00 -7.61
N THR A 203 2.92 24.11 -8.32
CA THR A 203 3.78 25.21 -7.88
C THR A 203 2.91 26.38 -7.49
N VAL A 204 3.00 26.83 -6.24
CA VAL A 204 2.18 27.92 -5.72
C VAL A 204 3.01 29.20 -5.69
N ARG A 205 2.46 30.28 -6.27
CA ARG A 205 3.05 31.62 -6.23
C ARG A 205 2.92 32.20 -4.81
N ASP A 206 1.70 32.29 -4.31
CA ASP A 206 1.34 32.86 -3.02
C ASP A 206 -0.08 32.46 -2.61
N GLU A 207 -0.47 32.81 -1.38
CA GLU A 207 -1.81 32.61 -0.83
C GLU A 207 -2.94 33.26 -1.64
N SER A 208 -2.67 34.33 -2.40
CA SER A 208 -3.69 34.99 -3.23
C SER A 208 -4.09 34.09 -4.41
N GLN A 209 -3.10 33.45 -5.05
CA GLN A 209 -3.36 32.46 -6.10
C GLN A 209 -4.15 31.28 -5.54
N MET A 210 -3.84 30.84 -4.32
CA MET A 210 -4.54 29.72 -3.70
C MET A 210 -6.04 30.02 -3.55
N LEU A 211 -6.40 31.24 -3.12
CA LEU A 211 -7.78 31.70 -3.01
C LEU A 211 -8.43 31.94 -4.40
N GLU A 212 -7.70 32.56 -5.33
CA GLU A 212 -8.15 32.83 -6.70
C GLU A 212 -8.59 31.56 -7.43
N VAL A 213 -7.85 30.46 -7.25
CA VAL A 213 -8.22 29.15 -7.80
C VAL A 213 -9.59 28.73 -7.27
N VAL A 214 -9.80 28.76 -5.94
CA VAL A 214 -11.07 28.38 -5.33
C VAL A 214 -12.20 29.30 -5.80
N ASP A 215 -11.97 30.60 -5.82
CA ASP A 215 -12.94 31.60 -6.27
C ASP A 215 -13.33 31.38 -7.73
N THR A 216 -12.36 31.06 -8.60
CA THR A 216 -12.63 30.73 -10.01
C THR A 216 -13.55 29.51 -10.15
N PHE A 217 -13.37 28.46 -9.34
CA PHE A 217 -14.27 27.31 -9.33
C PHE A 217 -15.69 27.72 -8.92
N ARG A 218 -15.82 28.58 -7.90
CA ARG A 218 -17.12 29.11 -7.44
C ARG A 218 -17.77 29.98 -8.51
N GLU A 219 -17.06 30.92 -9.09
CA GLU A 219 -17.55 31.79 -10.17
C GLU A 219 -18.02 30.99 -11.39
N LYS A 220 -17.24 29.98 -11.78
CA LYS A 220 -17.57 29.10 -12.93
C LYS A 220 -18.61 28.03 -12.60
N GLN A 221 -19.11 27.99 -11.36
CA GLN A 221 -20.09 27.00 -10.90
C GLN A 221 -19.61 25.55 -11.10
N ILE A 222 -18.31 25.31 -10.93
CA ILE A 222 -17.71 23.98 -10.99
C ILE A 222 -17.59 23.45 -9.54
N PRO A 223 -18.16 22.27 -9.24
CA PRO A 223 -18.01 21.65 -7.92
C PRO A 223 -16.54 21.47 -7.55
N LEU A 224 -16.21 21.79 -6.30
CA LEU A 224 -14.87 21.63 -5.74
C LEU A 224 -15.02 21.40 -4.24
N ASP A 225 -14.58 20.22 -3.79
CA ASP A 225 -14.67 19.77 -2.41
C ASP A 225 -13.32 19.89 -1.69
N SER A 226 -12.20 19.71 -2.39
CA SER A 226 -10.88 19.90 -1.79
C SER A 226 -9.82 20.46 -2.75
N VAL A 227 -8.87 21.19 -2.18
CA VAL A 227 -7.63 21.61 -2.83
C VAL A 227 -6.44 20.89 -2.24
N CYS A 228 -5.45 20.59 -3.08
CA CYS A 228 -4.23 19.91 -2.70
C CYS A 228 -3.00 20.69 -3.16
N TYR A 229 -2.03 20.88 -2.27
CA TYR A 229 -0.81 21.64 -2.56
C TYR A 229 0.46 20.81 -2.38
N LEU A 230 1.35 20.88 -3.37
CA LEU A 230 2.66 20.21 -3.33
C LEU A 230 3.65 20.93 -2.41
N GLY A 231 4.60 20.17 -1.87
CA GLY A 231 5.64 20.70 -0.99
C GLY A 231 6.91 21.16 -1.72
N THR A 232 7.63 22.12 -1.12
CA THR A 232 8.85 22.71 -1.70
C THR A 232 9.95 21.66 -1.83
N GLY A 233 10.52 21.53 -3.04
CA GLY A 233 11.48 20.48 -3.40
C GLY A 233 10.90 19.43 -4.36
N PHE A 234 9.57 19.23 -4.34
CA PHE A 234 8.85 18.51 -5.40
C PHE A 234 8.30 19.48 -6.45
N CYS A 235 8.16 20.74 -6.06
CA CYS A 235 7.99 21.89 -6.93
C CYS A 235 8.96 23.01 -6.51
N PRO A 236 9.22 24.00 -7.38
CA PRO A 236 10.07 25.14 -7.06
C PRO A 236 9.60 25.96 -5.85
N SER A 237 8.28 26.06 -5.64
CA SER A 237 7.64 26.78 -4.54
C SER A 237 6.37 26.04 -4.15
N GLY A 238 6.35 25.48 -2.94
CA GLY A 238 5.24 24.71 -2.39
C GLY A 238 4.70 25.29 -1.09
N TRP A 239 3.71 24.61 -0.49
CA TRP A 239 3.00 25.08 0.70
C TRP A 239 3.91 25.21 1.93
N ASN A 240 4.94 24.37 2.05
CA ASN A 240 5.88 24.32 3.16
C ASN A 240 7.27 24.85 2.80
N LYS A 241 8.11 25.06 3.82
CA LYS A 241 9.56 25.15 3.63
C LYS A 241 10.08 23.89 2.91
N LYS A 242 11.38 23.84 2.61
CA LYS A 242 11.97 22.70 1.90
C LYS A 242 11.63 21.39 2.60
N GLN A 243 11.07 20.44 1.85
CA GLN A 243 10.74 19.10 2.33
C GLN A 243 11.95 18.46 3.03
N PRO A 244 11.75 17.75 4.15
CA PRO A 244 10.49 17.22 4.69
C PRO A 244 9.79 18.09 5.75
N SER A 245 9.87 19.43 5.64
CA SER A 245 9.37 20.35 6.68
C SER A 245 7.84 20.31 6.88
N PHE A 246 7.40 20.44 8.14
CA PHE A 246 6.01 20.64 8.53
C PHE A 246 5.66 22.12 8.76
N GLU A 247 6.50 23.05 8.29
CA GLU A 247 6.32 24.49 8.49
C GLU A 247 5.89 25.17 7.19
N PHE A 248 4.90 26.06 7.28
CA PHE A 248 4.43 26.85 6.13
C PHE A 248 5.55 27.69 5.49
N ASN A 249 5.48 27.82 4.17
CA ASN A 249 6.44 28.60 3.38
C ASN A 249 6.16 30.11 3.51
N PRO A 250 7.05 30.92 4.11
CA PRO A 250 6.85 32.38 4.19
C PRO A 250 6.96 33.07 2.82
N GLY A 251 7.47 32.37 1.81
CA GLY A 251 7.43 32.79 0.41
C GLY A 251 6.00 32.80 -0.15
N VAL A 252 5.17 31.84 0.27
CA VAL A 252 3.79 31.63 -0.21
C VAL A 252 2.77 32.28 0.73
N PHE A 253 2.88 32.03 2.02
CA PHE A 253 2.00 32.57 3.06
C PHE A 253 2.60 33.86 3.60
N LYS A 254 1.93 34.99 3.32
CA LYS A 254 2.28 36.33 3.81
C LYS A 254 1.46 36.70 5.04
N ARG A 255 0.24 36.17 5.15
CA ARG A 255 -0.60 36.22 6.35
C ARG A 255 -0.35 34.99 7.22
N ASP A 256 -0.97 35.00 8.40
CA ASP A 256 -1.08 33.78 9.20
C ASP A 256 -1.75 32.68 8.36
N PRO A 257 -1.09 31.53 8.15
CA PRO A 257 -1.67 30.42 7.41
C PRO A 257 -3.06 30.01 7.92
N LYS A 258 -3.31 30.12 9.23
CA LYS A 258 -4.62 29.82 9.82
C LYS A 258 -5.73 30.70 9.26
N GLU A 259 -5.46 31.98 9.02
CA GLU A 259 -6.42 32.90 8.41
C GLU A 259 -6.66 32.55 6.94
N VAL A 260 -5.61 32.20 6.20
CA VAL A 260 -5.70 31.79 4.79
C VAL A 260 -6.56 30.53 4.65
N LEU A 261 -6.31 29.52 5.48
CA LEU A 261 -7.08 28.27 5.45
C LEU A 261 -8.52 28.49 5.94
N ALA A 262 -8.74 29.36 6.93
CA ALA A 262 -10.09 29.75 7.33
C ALA A 262 -10.85 30.43 6.18
N ASP A 263 -10.18 31.25 5.36
CA ASP A 263 -10.78 31.87 4.17
C ASP A 263 -11.13 30.83 3.09
N MET A 264 -10.36 29.75 2.96
CA MET A 264 -10.74 28.61 2.12
C MET A 264 -11.95 27.87 2.68
N HIS A 265 -11.97 27.59 3.98
CA HIS A 265 -13.10 26.93 4.63
C HIS A 265 -14.40 27.73 4.50
N LYS A 266 -14.35 29.07 4.57
CA LYS A 266 -15.50 29.96 4.29
C LYS A 266 -16.06 29.79 2.87
N ARG A 267 -15.22 29.38 1.91
CA ARG A 267 -15.61 29.04 0.54
C ARG A 267 -16.05 27.58 0.40
N ASN A 268 -16.22 26.88 1.51
CA ASN A 268 -16.65 25.49 1.57
C ASN A 268 -15.74 24.55 0.76
N VAL A 269 -14.42 24.66 0.95
CA VAL A 269 -13.44 23.73 0.37
C VAL A 269 -12.51 23.21 1.45
N LYS A 270 -12.12 21.94 1.35
CA LYS A 270 -11.17 21.26 2.25
C LYS A 270 -9.74 21.39 1.76
N VAL A 271 -8.77 21.33 2.66
CA VAL A 271 -7.35 21.57 2.35
C VAL A 271 -6.51 20.33 2.65
N MET A 272 -5.90 19.78 1.61
CA MET A 272 -5.00 18.63 1.68
C MET A 272 -3.55 19.07 1.45
N MET A 273 -2.62 18.59 2.28
CA MET A 273 -1.20 18.93 2.17
C MET A 273 -0.35 17.72 1.81
N HIS A 274 0.50 17.91 0.80
CA HIS A 274 1.53 16.94 0.43
C HIS A 274 2.62 16.87 1.50
N VAL A 275 2.87 15.68 2.04
CA VAL A 275 3.89 15.40 3.04
C VAL A 275 4.78 14.26 2.58
N ILE A 276 6.04 14.30 3.00
CA ILE A 276 6.98 13.20 2.76
C ILE A 276 7.55 12.72 4.10
N PRO A 277 8.18 11.54 4.13
CA PRO A 277 8.83 11.04 5.34
C PRO A 277 9.91 12.00 5.85
N TRP A 278 9.93 12.24 7.17
CA TRP A 278 10.86 13.15 7.85
C TRP A 278 12.33 12.73 7.70
N ASP A 279 12.62 11.44 7.77
CA ASP A 279 13.94 10.90 7.47
C ASP A 279 13.84 10.05 6.20
N ARG A 280 14.45 10.54 5.13
CA ARG A 280 14.49 9.85 3.83
C ARG A 280 15.68 8.90 3.72
N ASP A 281 16.66 9.04 4.60
CA ASP A 281 17.94 8.33 4.55
C ASP A 281 17.97 7.16 5.55
N ARG A 282 17.14 7.21 6.61
CA ARG A 282 16.81 6.08 7.48
C ARG A 282 15.36 5.67 7.34
N LEU A 283 15.16 4.40 7.02
CA LEU A 283 13.84 3.78 6.91
C LEU A 283 13.58 2.86 8.10
N GLU A 284 13.97 3.31 9.30
CA GLU A 284 13.58 2.63 10.54
C GLU A 284 12.05 2.59 10.57
N THR A 285 11.49 1.39 10.73
CA THR A 285 10.04 1.21 10.71
C THR A 285 9.46 1.95 11.91
N ILE A 286 8.48 2.83 11.68
CA ILE A 286 7.71 3.51 12.72
C ILE A 286 7.06 2.45 13.62
N GLN A 287 7.00 2.71 14.92
CA GLN A 287 6.57 1.72 15.92
C GLN A 287 5.64 2.33 16.97
N GLY A 288 5.08 1.48 17.83
CA GLY A 288 4.25 1.88 18.96
C GLY A 288 2.78 2.08 18.61
N THR A 289 2.08 2.76 19.52
CA THR A 289 0.63 3.02 19.46
C THR A 289 0.28 4.49 19.74
N ILE A 290 -0.93 4.90 19.40
CA ILE A 290 -1.48 6.22 19.74
C ILE A 290 -2.84 6.03 20.42
N PRO A 291 -3.02 6.45 21.69
CA PRO A 291 -2.00 6.93 22.64
C PRO A 291 -1.02 5.82 23.03
N PRO A 292 0.15 6.12 23.63
CA PRO A 292 1.20 5.14 23.84
C PRO A 292 0.84 4.21 24.98
N LYS A 293 1.16 2.93 24.84
CA LYS A 293 1.00 1.94 25.91
C LYS A 293 2.10 2.11 26.97
N PRO A 294 1.85 1.73 28.23
CA PRO A 294 2.89 1.73 29.26
C PRO A 294 4.14 0.94 28.81
N GLY A 295 5.30 1.56 28.92
CA GLY A 295 6.59 0.96 28.55
C GLY A 295 7.03 1.19 27.10
N GLU A 296 6.22 1.83 26.26
CA GLU A 296 6.65 2.23 24.91
C GLU A 296 7.70 3.34 24.97
N LYS A 297 8.76 3.20 24.18
CA LYS A 297 9.83 4.19 24.09
C LYS A 297 9.44 5.29 23.10
N LEU A 298 9.22 6.50 23.62
CA LEU A 298 8.83 7.67 22.83
C LEU A 298 10.04 8.37 22.19
N ASP A 299 10.73 7.70 21.27
CA ASP A 299 11.80 8.31 20.46
C ASP A 299 11.30 8.75 19.06
N ASN A 300 12.21 9.13 18.17
CA ASN A 300 11.87 9.64 16.84
C ASN A 300 11.24 8.57 15.91
N THR A 301 11.30 7.29 16.27
CA THR A 301 10.63 6.20 15.54
C THR A 301 9.23 5.91 16.07
N HIS A 302 8.83 6.55 17.16
CA HIS A 302 7.51 6.34 17.74
C HIS A 302 6.41 7.05 16.95
N ILE A 303 5.36 6.31 16.61
CA ILE A 303 4.23 6.77 15.79
C ILE A 303 3.60 8.06 16.31
N GLN A 304 3.43 8.19 17.63
CA GLN A 304 2.90 9.42 18.24
C GLN A 304 3.81 10.63 18.03
N ASN A 305 5.13 10.47 18.16
CA ASN A 305 6.05 11.60 17.98
C ASN A 305 6.07 12.07 16.53
N TYR A 306 5.88 11.15 15.58
CA TYR A 306 5.69 11.50 14.19
C TYR A 306 4.34 12.20 13.96
N TRP A 307 3.25 11.74 14.58
CA TRP A 307 1.96 12.43 14.53
C TRP A 307 2.04 13.86 15.07
N ASN A 308 2.75 14.08 16.17
CA ASN A 308 2.89 15.40 16.80
C ASN A 308 3.42 16.48 15.84
N GLN A 309 4.17 16.12 14.79
CA GLN A 309 4.61 17.05 13.76
C GLN A 309 3.45 17.65 12.94
N HIS A 310 2.31 16.96 12.89
CA HIS A 310 1.12 17.34 12.15
C HIS A 310 0.21 18.29 12.97
N ASN A 311 0.29 18.29 14.31
CA ASN A 311 -0.66 19.00 15.17
C ASN A 311 -0.78 20.49 14.83
N ALA A 312 0.34 21.19 14.67
CA ALA A 312 0.31 22.63 14.33
C ALA A 312 -0.37 22.93 12.98
N LEU A 313 -0.32 21.99 12.04
CA LEU A 313 -0.96 22.11 10.74
C LEU A 313 -2.46 21.81 10.82
N VAL A 314 -2.86 20.81 11.63
CA VAL A 314 -4.26 20.54 11.94
C VAL A 314 -4.89 21.76 12.64
N ASP A 315 -4.20 22.35 13.61
CA ASP A 315 -4.62 23.56 14.34
C ASP A 315 -4.76 24.80 13.43
N ALA A 316 -3.99 24.83 12.35
CA ALA A 316 -4.08 25.85 11.30
C ALA A 316 -5.23 25.61 10.31
N GLY A 317 -5.81 24.41 10.27
CA GLY A 317 -6.94 24.07 9.40
C GLY A 317 -6.63 23.14 8.22
N VAL A 318 -5.53 22.38 8.26
CA VAL A 318 -5.30 21.30 7.29
C VAL A 318 -6.28 20.14 7.58
N ASP A 319 -7.03 19.71 6.56
CA ASP A 319 -8.08 18.69 6.69
C ASP A 319 -7.59 17.27 6.33
N ALA A 320 -6.55 17.15 5.50
CA ALA A 320 -6.07 15.87 5.01
C ALA A 320 -4.60 15.90 4.56
N TRP A 321 -4.06 14.71 4.35
CA TRP A 321 -2.67 14.49 3.98
C TRP A 321 -2.58 13.74 2.66
N TRP A 322 -1.59 14.11 1.85
CA TRP A 322 -1.09 13.30 0.76
C TRP A 322 0.34 12.86 1.10
N PRO A 323 0.51 11.68 1.73
CA PRO A 323 1.82 11.10 1.99
C PRO A 323 2.39 10.52 0.70
N ASP A 324 3.48 11.10 0.21
CA ASP A 324 4.16 10.68 -1.01
C ASP A 324 5.51 9.99 -0.70
N GLU A 325 6.16 9.42 -1.72
CA GLU A 325 7.36 8.59 -1.63
C GLU A 325 7.20 7.35 -0.74
N GLY A 326 6.03 6.69 -0.81
CA GLY A 326 5.76 5.46 -0.06
C GLY A 326 6.38 4.19 -0.66
N ASP A 327 6.86 4.22 -1.91
CA ASP A 327 7.28 3.03 -2.66
C ASP A 327 8.51 2.33 -2.05
N TRP A 328 9.30 3.02 -1.24
CA TRP A 328 10.49 2.47 -0.58
C TRP A 328 10.11 1.62 0.65
N PHE A 329 8.92 1.83 1.19
CA PHE A 329 8.51 1.26 2.45
C PHE A 329 8.14 -0.22 2.34
N ASN A 330 8.58 -0.97 3.35
CA ASN A 330 8.08 -2.32 3.54
C ASN A 330 6.61 -2.31 3.93
N PHE A 331 5.96 -3.47 3.87
CA PHE A 331 4.55 -3.60 4.23
C PHE A 331 4.24 -3.08 5.65
N HIS A 332 5.05 -3.42 6.66
CA HIS A 332 4.82 -3.02 8.05
C HIS A 332 4.86 -1.49 8.23
N GLU A 333 5.82 -0.82 7.59
CA GLU A 333 5.93 0.63 7.61
C GLU A 333 4.71 1.32 6.97
N ARG A 334 4.23 0.78 5.83
CA ARG A 334 3.02 1.29 5.18
C ARG A 334 1.79 1.11 6.07
N MET A 335 1.61 -0.07 6.66
CA MET A 335 0.50 -0.33 7.57
C MET A 335 0.53 0.57 8.81
N LYS A 336 1.71 0.81 9.38
CA LYS A 336 1.86 1.70 10.54
C LYS A 336 1.55 3.15 10.20
N ARG A 337 1.88 3.62 8.98
CA ARG A 337 1.49 4.95 8.51
C ARG A 337 0.00 5.05 8.22
N HIS A 338 -0.64 3.99 7.73
CA HIS A 338 -2.10 3.96 7.64
C HIS A 338 -2.75 4.07 9.03
N GLU A 339 -2.24 3.33 10.02
CA GLU A 339 -2.67 3.44 11.41
C GLU A 339 -2.48 4.88 11.94
N LEU A 340 -1.31 5.49 11.72
CA LEU A 340 -1.00 6.86 12.13
C LEU A 340 -2.07 7.86 11.66
N TYR A 341 -2.39 7.87 10.36
CA TYR A 341 -3.36 8.83 9.82
C TYR A 341 -4.80 8.51 10.22
N TYR A 342 -5.07 7.30 10.71
CA TYR A 342 -6.36 6.93 11.27
C TYR A 342 -6.48 7.32 12.75
N THR A 343 -5.49 6.96 13.57
CA THR A 343 -5.53 7.15 15.03
C THR A 343 -5.09 8.53 15.47
N GLY A 344 -4.18 9.17 14.74
CA GLY A 344 -3.64 10.49 15.08
C GLY A 344 -4.71 11.57 15.26
N PRO A 345 -5.63 11.77 14.29
CA PRO A 345 -6.71 12.75 14.44
C PRO A 345 -7.69 12.47 15.60
N LEU A 346 -7.66 11.26 16.17
CA LEU A 346 -8.54 10.82 17.26
C LEU A 346 -7.87 10.91 18.65
N SER A 347 -6.58 11.25 18.71
CA SER A 347 -5.74 11.14 19.92
C SER A 347 -5.71 12.37 20.78
#